data_AF-A0AAW4BH35-F1
#
_entry.id   AF-A0AAW4BH35-F1
#
_cell.length_a   1.000
_cell.length_b   1.000
_cell.length_c   1.000
_cell.angle_alpha   90.00
_cell.angle_beta   90.00
_cell.angle_gamma   90.00
#
_symmetry.space_group_name_H-M   'P 1'
#
loop_
_entity.id
_entity.type
_entity.pdbx_description
1 polymer ?
#
loop_
_entity_poly.entity_id
_entity_poly.type
_entity_poly.pdbx_seq_one_letter_code
_entity_poly.pdbx_strand_id
1 'polypeptide(L)'
;STVEGNSKQKRKFIFRRDPRDISTIWFYDPQLEMYYPIPYRNTSFPAVTIWEFKAALSKLKEEGRRAVDEDIIFDAIEKMRLIESSAVSDTKKARRADQRRRSSSAKSVKTQLKNTALTLPSEPSEELSFDEDDEETVQPFDELLDMNRYE
;
A
#
# COMPACT_ATOMS: atom_id res chain seq x y z
N SER A 1 8.51 32.34 -35.06
CA SER A 1 9.77 33.02 -35.43
C SER A 1 10.95 32.30 -34.84
N THR A 2 11.86 31.87 -35.72
CA THR A 2 13.09 31.12 -35.44
C THR A 2 14.04 31.95 -34.58
N VAL A 3 14.39 31.46 -33.39
CA VAL A 3 15.52 32.01 -32.63
C VAL A 3 16.80 31.50 -33.31
N GLU A 4 17.37 32.34 -34.17
CA GLU A 4 18.71 32.16 -34.71
C GLU A 4 19.73 32.22 -33.57
N GLY A 5 20.52 31.15 -33.40
CA GLY A 5 21.49 31.06 -32.32
C GLY A 5 22.25 29.75 -32.37
N ASN A 6 23.35 29.76 -33.14
CA ASN A 6 24.46 28.80 -33.11
C ASN A 6 24.09 27.30 -33.23
N SER A 7 24.01 26.82 -34.48
CA SER A 7 23.64 25.45 -34.89
C SER A 7 24.48 24.30 -34.31
N LYS A 8 25.53 24.60 -33.52
CA LYS A 8 26.39 23.61 -32.86
C LYS A 8 25.99 23.24 -31.43
N GLN A 9 25.12 23.99 -30.76
CA GLN A 9 24.71 23.68 -29.38
C GLN A 9 23.27 23.14 -29.31
N LYS A 10 23.11 21.95 -28.73
CA LYS A 10 21.79 21.34 -28.49
C LYS A 10 21.03 22.18 -27.46
N ARG A 11 19.79 22.57 -27.77
CA ARG A 11 18.89 23.22 -26.80
C ARG A 11 18.56 22.27 -25.67
N LYS A 12 18.58 22.77 -24.44
CA LYS A 12 18.12 22.05 -23.24
C LYS A 12 16.73 22.52 -22.89
N PHE A 13 15.87 21.60 -22.51
CA PHE A 13 14.50 21.87 -22.05
C PHE A 13 14.31 21.34 -20.64
N ILE A 14 13.41 21.97 -19.89
CA ILE A 14 13.09 21.57 -18.51
C ILE A 14 11.83 20.73 -18.54
N PHE A 15 11.90 19.57 -17.90
CA PHE A 15 10.75 18.69 -17.68
C PHE A 15 10.55 18.47 -16.18
N ARG A 16 9.28 18.46 -15.75
CA ARG A 16 8.87 18.08 -14.40
C ARG A 16 7.95 16.86 -14.47
N ARG A 17 7.90 16.07 -13.41
CA ARG A 17 7.00 14.91 -13.27
C ARG A 17 6.66 14.70 -11.80
N ASP A 18 5.48 14.16 -11.52
CA ASP A 18 5.14 13.67 -10.19
C ASP A 18 5.59 12.19 -10.06
N PRO A 19 6.40 11.82 -9.05
CA PRO A 19 6.77 10.42 -8.84
C PRO A 19 5.59 9.51 -8.45
N ARG A 20 4.49 10.07 -7.91
CA ARG A 20 3.27 9.32 -7.56
C ARG A 20 2.37 9.08 -8.77
N ASP A 21 2.47 9.93 -9.78
CA ASP A 21 1.70 9.85 -11.00
C ASP A 21 2.58 10.24 -12.20
N ILE A 22 3.05 9.23 -12.93
CA ILE A 22 3.85 9.43 -14.14
C ILE A 22 3.01 9.52 -15.42
N SER A 23 1.68 9.70 -15.31
CA SER A 23 0.78 9.84 -16.46
C SER A 23 1.04 11.05 -17.32
N THR A 24 1.50 12.12 -16.67
CA THR A 24 1.73 13.39 -17.32
C THR A 24 3.12 13.91 -16.94
N ILE A 25 3.91 14.22 -17.95
CA ILE A 25 5.12 15.01 -17.77
C ILE A 25 4.83 16.46 -18.16
N TRP A 26 5.44 17.41 -17.45
CA TRP A 26 5.24 18.83 -17.68
C TRP A 26 6.47 19.39 -18.39
N PHE A 27 6.28 19.83 -19.62
CA PHE A 27 7.30 20.50 -20.43
C PHE A 27 7.26 22.00 -20.19
N TYR A 28 8.38 22.60 -19.81
CA TYR A 28 8.49 24.05 -19.67
C TYR A 28 8.97 24.69 -20.98
N ASP A 29 8.15 25.58 -21.54
CA ASP A 29 8.54 26.41 -22.68
C ASP A 29 9.19 27.73 -22.18
N PRO A 30 10.49 27.96 -22.42
CA PRO A 30 11.17 29.17 -21.97
C PRO A 30 10.77 30.44 -22.74
N GLN A 31 10.09 30.36 -23.89
CA GLN A 31 9.60 31.56 -24.59
C GLN A 31 8.26 32.04 -24.05
N LEU A 32 7.41 31.11 -23.66
CA LEU A 32 6.07 31.40 -23.16
C LEU A 32 6.00 31.41 -21.63
N GLU A 33 7.09 30.99 -20.96
CA GLU A 33 7.20 30.86 -19.50
C GLU A 33 6.08 30.00 -18.89
N MET A 34 5.62 29.01 -19.65
CA MET A 34 4.48 28.16 -19.30
C MET A 34 4.84 26.67 -19.34
N TYR A 35 4.12 25.90 -18.53
CA TYR A 35 4.20 24.45 -18.52
C TYR A 35 3.09 23.84 -19.39
N TYR A 36 3.46 22.89 -20.23
CA TYR A 36 2.57 22.11 -21.07
C TYR A 36 2.51 20.66 -20.57
N PRO A 37 1.30 20.11 -20.32
CA PRO A 37 1.15 18.71 -19.98
C PRO A 37 1.36 17.84 -21.22
N ILE A 38 2.16 16.80 -21.08
CA ILE A 38 2.36 15.76 -22.09
C ILE A 38 1.92 14.44 -21.46
N PRO A 39 0.72 13.94 -21.80
CA PRO A 39 0.22 12.67 -21.29
C PRO A 39 0.92 11.48 -21.97
N TYR A 40 0.54 10.27 -21.57
CA TYR A 40 0.85 9.04 -22.30
C TYR A 40 0.48 9.11 -23.78
N ARG A 41 1.10 8.23 -24.58
CA ARG A 41 0.69 8.06 -25.98
C ARG A 41 -0.75 7.56 -26.07
N ASN A 42 -1.11 6.59 -25.22
CA ASN A 42 -2.48 6.12 -25.08
C ASN A 42 -3.06 6.62 -23.74
N THR A 43 -4.01 7.54 -23.82
CA THR A 43 -4.65 8.16 -22.65
C THR A 43 -5.65 7.26 -21.93
N SER A 44 -5.90 6.05 -22.44
CA SER A 44 -6.79 5.08 -21.80
C SER A 44 -6.12 4.36 -20.62
N PHE A 45 -4.80 4.43 -20.51
CA PHE A 45 -4.06 3.78 -19.44
C PHE A 45 -4.26 4.47 -18.09
N PRO A 46 -4.26 3.67 -16.99
CA PRO A 46 -4.37 4.23 -15.65
C PRO A 46 -3.10 4.97 -15.26
N ALA A 47 -3.23 5.92 -14.34
CA ALA A 47 -2.09 6.53 -13.67
C ALA A 47 -1.30 5.46 -12.88
N VAL A 48 0.02 5.51 -13.00
CA VAL A 48 0.94 4.63 -12.27
C VAL A 48 2.03 5.43 -11.58
N THR A 49 2.55 4.86 -10.51
CA THR A 49 3.69 5.43 -9.78
C THR A 49 4.99 5.13 -10.52
N ILE A 50 6.03 5.92 -10.24
CA ILE A 50 7.37 5.66 -10.79
C ILE A 50 7.96 4.33 -10.29
N TRP A 51 7.54 3.86 -9.11
CA TRP A 51 8.00 2.61 -8.52
C TRP A 51 7.39 1.40 -9.19
N GLU A 52 6.09 1.40 -9.47
CA GLU A 52 5.41 0.35 -10.23
C GLU A 52 6.02 0.20 -11.63
N PHE A 53 6.26 1.32 -12.31
CA PHE A 53 6.90 1.32 -13.62
C PHE A 53 8.30 0.71 -13.59
N LYS A 54 9.13 1.10 -12.61
CA LYS A 54 10.48 0.53 -12.44
C LYS A 54 10.43 -0.97 -12.10
N ALA A 55 9.51 -1.38 -11.23
CA ALA A 55 9.33 -2.78 -10.87
C ALA A 55 8.91 -3.61 -12.09
N ALA A 56 7.96 -3.11 -12.88
CA ALA A 56 7.52 -3.75 -14.13
C ALA A 56 8.69 -3.90 -15.12
N LEU A 57 9.48 -2.84 -15.31
CA LEU A 57 10.67 -2.91 -16.17
C LEU A 57 11.71 -3.92 -15.68
N SER A 58 11.97 -3.99 -14.37
CA SER A 58 12.89 -4.99 -13.81
C SER A 58 12.40 -6.40 -14.09
N LYS A 59 11.12 -6.65 -13.81
CA LYS A 59 10.48 -7.95 -14.04
C LYS A 59 10.52 -8.36 -15.52
N LEU A 60 10.18 -7.44 -16.44
CA LEU A 60 10.23 -7.72 -17.88
C LEU A 60 11.65 -7.99 -18.39
N LYS A 61 12.64 -7.34 -17.78
CA LYS A 61 14.06 -7.59 -18.06
C LYS A 61 14.50 -8.97 -17.56
N GLU A 62 14.05 -9.37 -16.37
CA GLU A 62 14.29 -10.71 -15.81
C GLU A 62 13.63 -11.82 -16.68
N GLU A 63 12.45 -11.54 -17.24
CA GLU A 63 11.77 -12.40 -18.22
C GLU A 63 12.44 -12.43 -19.61
N GLY A 64 13.51 -11.66 -19.84
CA GLY A 64 14.29 -11.66 -21.07
C GLY A 64 13.65 -10.90 -22.25
N ARG A 65 12.61 -10.10 -22.02
CA ARG A 65 11.96 -9.33 -23.10
C ARG A 65 12.78 -8.09 -23.45
N ARG A 66 13.23 -8.01 -24.71
CA ARG A 66 14.05 -6.89 -25.24
C ARG A 66 13.22 -5.81 -25.95
N ALA A 67 12.08 -6.18 -26.53
CA ALA A 67 11.09 -5.23 -27.05
C ALA A 67 10.05 -4.99 -25.96
N VAL A 68 10.02 -3.77 -25.43
CA VAL A 68 9.12 -3.37 -24.35
C VAL A 68 8.20 -2.30 -24.91
N ASP A 69 6.96 -2.68 -25.17
CA ASP A 69 5.88 -1.78 -25.57
C ASP A 69 5.10 -1.32 -24.34
N GLU A 70 4.36 -0.22 -24.50
CA GLU A 70 3.54 0.39 -23.43
C GLU A 70 2.51 -0.62 -22.88
N ASP A 71 1.82 -1.35 -23.77
CA ASP A 71 0.86 -2.39 -23.41
C ASP A 71 1.48 -3.46 -22.48
N ILE A 72 2.69 -3.93 -22.81
CA ILE A 72 3.39 -4.97 -22.04
C ILE A 72 3.75 -4.48 -20.64
N ILE A 73 4.11 -3.20 -20.49
CA ILE A 73 4.41 -2.62 -19.19
C ILE A 73 3.14 -2.57 -18.33
N PHE A 74 2.03 -2.09 -18.88
CA PHE A 74 0.78 -2.00 -18.14
C PHE A 74 0.21 -3.38 -17.78
N ASP A 75 0.29 -4.36 -18.68
CA ASP A 75 -0.05 -5.76 -18.40
C ASP A 75 0.78 -6.32 -17.23
N ALA A 76 2.07 -5.99 -17.17
CA ALA A 76 2.94 -6.42 -16.09
C ALA A 76 2.55 -5.76 -14.76
N ILE A 77 2.22 -4.46 -14.78
CA ILE A 77 1.74 -3.71 -13.61
C ILE A 77 0.42 -4.31 -13.11
N GLU A 78 -0.54 -4.58 -14.00
CA GLU A 78 -1.82 -5.18 -13.63
C GLU A 78 -1.63 -6.55 -12.96
N LYS A 79 -0.77 -7.40 -13.51
CA LYS A 79 -0.43 -8.69 -12.89
C LYS A 79 0.20 -8.53 -11.51
N MET A 80 1.06 -7.53 -11.31
CA MET A 80 1.65 -7.27 -9.99
C MET A 80 0.59 -6.82 -8.98
N ARG A 81 -0.31 -5.91 -9.37
CA ARG A 81 -1.44 -5.46 -8.53
C ARG A 81 -2.38 -6.62 -8.18
N LEU A 82 -2.64 -7.53 -9.12
CA LEU A 82 -3.45 -8.72 -8.87
C LEU A 82 -2.81 -9.61 -7.80
N ILE A 83 -1.51 -9.89 -7.92
CA ILE A 83 -0.76 -10.67 -6.94
C ILE A 83 -0.83 -10.01 -5.56
N GLU A 84 -0.58 -8.71 -5.48
CA GLU A 84 -0.68 -7.95 -4.22
C GLU A 84 -2.08 -8.07 -3.58
N SER A 85 -3.14 -7.85 -4.37
CA SER A 85 -4.52 -7.92 -3.86
C SER A 85 -4.87 -9.32 -3.35
N SER A 86 -4.44 -10.39 -4.04
CA SER A 86 -4.62 -11.77 -3.59
C SER A 86 -3.85 -12.04 -2.30
N ALA A 87 -2.60 -11.60 -2.21
CA ALA A 87 -1.75 -11.79 -1.03
C ALA A 87 -2.33 -11.09 0.20
N VAL A 88 -2.87 -9.87 0.04
CA VAL A 88 -3.55 -9.14 1.13
C VAL A 88 -4.79 -9.90 1.60
N SER A 89 -5.63 -10.36 0.67
CA SER A 89 -6.81 -11.16 1.00
C SER A 89 -6.43 -12.42 1.76
N ASP A 90 -5.42 -13.15 1.28
CA ASP A 90 -5.05 -14.45 1.83
C ASP A 90 -4.36 -14.31 3.18
N THR A 91 -3.52 -13.29 3.36
CA THR A 91 -2.94 -12.93 4.66
C THR A 91 -4.04 -12.56 5.66
N LYS A 92 -5.03 -11.77 5.23
CA LYS A 92 -6.18 -11.42 6.07
C LYS A 92 -7.00 -12.65 6.46
N LYS A 93 -7.21 -13.59 5.53
CA LYS A 93 -7.90 -14.87 5.80
C LYS A 93 -7.11 -15.73 6.80
N ALA A 94 -5.80 -15.87 6.59
CA ALA A 94 -4.91 -16.62 7.47
C ALA A 94 -4.92 -16.04 8.90
N ARG A 95 -4.74 -14.72 9.04
CA ARG A 95 -4.80 -14.01 10.33
C ARG A 95 -6.11 -14.28 11.08
N ARG A 96 -7.26 -14.17 10.39
CA ARG A 96 -8.58 -14.45 10.98
C ARG A 96 -8.72 -15.92 11.40
N ALA A 97 -8.23 -16.86 10.59
CA ALA A 97 -8.29 -18.28 10.91
C ALA A 97 -7.49 -18.60 12.18
N ASP A 98 -6.30 -18.00 12.32
CA ASP A 98 -5.46 -18.18 13.52
C ASP A 98 -6.10 -17.54 14.76
N GLN A 99 -6.71 -16.36 14.63
CA GLN A 99 -7.46 -15.73 15.72
C GLN A 99 -8.64 -16.61 16.18
N ARG A 100 -9.38 -17.23 15.25
CA ARG A 100 -10.45 -18.19 15.59
C ARG A 100 -9.91 -19.42 16.32
N ARG A 101 -8.78 -19.98 15.89
CA ARG A 101 -8.15 -21.13 16.58
C ARG A 101 -7.71 -20.79 18.00
N ARG A 102 -7.12 -19.61 18.20
CA ARG A 102 -6.71 -19.12 19.52
C ARG A 102 -7.91 -18.91 20.44
N SER A 103 -8.95 -18.22 19.96
CA SER A 103 -10.17 -17.97 20.74
C SER A 103 -10.98 -19.24 21.02
N SER A 104 -11.03 -20.21 20.09
CA SER A 104 -11.68 -21.50 20.33
C SER A 104 -10.93 -22.33 21.38
N SER A 105 -9.59 -22.31 21.38
CA SER A 105 -8.77 -22.96 22.40
C SER A 105 -8.93 -22.29 23.77
N ALA A 106 -8.97 -20.95 23.82
CA ALA A 106 -9.23 -20.22 25.07
C ALA A 106 -10.64 -20.51 25.63
N LYS A 107 -11.66 -20.64 24.77
CA LYS A 107 -13.03 -21.03 25.16
C LYS A 107 -13.12 -22.47 25.67
N SER A 108 -12.36 -23.42 25.09
CA SER A 108 -12.34 -24.80 25.58
C SER A 108 -11.71 -24.91 26.97
N VAL A 109 -10.62 -24.16 27.23
CA VAL A 109 -10.00 -24.09 28.57
C VAL A 109 -10.94 -23.45 29.59
N LYS A 110 -11.62 -22.35 29.25
CA LYS A 110 -12.61 -21.72 30.15
C LYS A 110 -13.80 -22.63 30.48
N THR A 111 -14.20 -23.50 29.55
CA THR A 111 -15.32 -24.44 29.79
C THR A 111 -14.92 -25.56 30.76
N GLN A 112 -13.67 -26.02 30.70
CA GLN A 112 -13.15 -27.04 31.63
C GLN A 112 -13.04 -26.53 33.08
N LEU A 113 -12.69 -25.25 33.30
CA LEU A 113 -12.67 -24.67 34.66
C LEU A 113 -14.06 -24.48 35.28
N LYS A 114 -15.11 -24.30 34.47
CA LYS A 114 -16.48 -24.13 34.96
C LYS A 114 -17.12 -25.44 35.40
N ASN A 115 -16.74 -26.56 34.78
CA ASN A 115 -17.29 -27.88 35.13
C ASN A 115 -16.71 -28.48 36.43
N THR A 116 -15.64 -27.91 36.99
CA THR A 116 -15.11 -28.29 38.31
C THR A 116 -15.76 -27.53 39.48
N ALA A 117 -16.68 -26.60 39.21
CA ALA A 117 -17.36 -25.81 40.23
C ALA A 117 -18.84 -26.22 40.35
N LEU A 118 -19.09 -27.45 40.81
CA LEU A 118 -20.41 -27.86 41.30
C LEU A 118 -20.32 -28.07 42.82
N THR A 119 -20.26 -26.97 43.58
CA THR A 119 -20.74 -26.89 44.97
C THR A 119 -20.95 -25.42 45.43
N LEU A 120 -22.23 -25.05 45.59
CA LEU A 120 -22.82 -24.02 46.48
C LEU A 120 -22.73 -22.51 46.10
N PRO A 121 -23.70 -21.66 46.55
CA PRO A 121 -24.72 -21.10 45.66
C PRO A 121 -24.75 -19.55 45.55
N SER A 122 -25.28 -19.09 44.40
CA SER A 122 -26.08 -17.88 44.10
C SER A 122 -25.74 -16.51 44.73
N GLU A 123 -25.37 -15.54 43.89
CA GLU A 123 -25.94 -14.17 43.80
C GLU A 123 -25.50 -13.47 42.48
N PRO A 124 -26.15 -12.36 42.05
CA PRO A 124 -26.68 -12.21 40.69
C PRO A 124 -25.70 -11.70 39.62
N SER A 125 -26.09 -12.02 38.40
CA SER A 125 -25.48 -11.73 37.11
C SER A 125 -25.51 -10.25 36.72
N GLU A 126 -24.34 -9.63 36.55
CA GLU A 126 -24.14 -8.59 35.54
C GLU A 126 -23.74 -9.28 34.22
N GLU A 127 -24.70 -9.41 33.32
CA GLU A 127 -24.45 -9.81 31.94
C GLU A 127 -23.74 -8.66 31.20
N LEU A 128 -22.42 -8.75 31.07
CA LEU A 128 -21.74 -8.09 29.95
C LEU A 128 -21.81 -9.04 28.75
N SER A 129 -22.88 -8.90 27.98
CA SER A 129 -22.96 -9.34 26.59
C SER A 129 -21.97 -8.53 25.78
N PHE A 130 -20.80 -9.10 25.54
CA PHE A 130 -19.81 -8.52 24.64
C PHE A 130 -19.91 -9.23 23.28
N ASP A 131 -20.90 -8.79 22.49
CA ASP A 131 -20.99 -9.05 21.06
C ASP A 131 -21.06 -7.69 20.36
N GLU A 132 -19.92 -7.08 20.04
CA GLU A 132 -19.67 -6.29 18.83
C GLU A 132 -18.24 -5.73 18.89
N ASP A 133 -17.44 -6.04 17.88
CA ASP A 133 -16.20 -5.35 17.52
C ASP A 133 -15.15 -5.19 18.63
N ASP A 134 -14.33 -6.23 18.85
CA ASP A 134 -12.95 -6.04 19.33
C ASP A 134 -12.14 -5.32 18.23
N GLU A 135 -12.43 -4.05 18.00
CA GLU A 135 -11.38 -3.09 17.68
C GLU A 135 -10.44 -3.11 18.88
N GLU A 136 -9.29 -3.77 18.77
CA GLU A 136 -8.18 -3.50 19.68
C GLU A 136 -7.92 -1.99 19.60
N THR A 137 -8.45 -1.24 20.57
CA THR A 137 -8.16 0.17 20.76
C THR A 137 -6.66 0.28 20.91
N VAL A 138 -5.98 0.68 19.83
CA VAL A 138 -4.54 0.91 19.82
C VAL A 138 -4.28 2.03 20.82
N GLN A 139 -3.84 1.67 22.02
CA GLN A 139 -3.46 2.66 23.02
C GLN A 139 -2.14 3.32 22.59
N PRO A 140 -2.01 4.64 22.75
CA PRO A 140 -0.74 5.33 22.52
C PRO A 140 0.35 4.77 23.47
N PHE A 141 1.58 4.70 22.98
CA PHE A 141 2.73 4.23 23.77
C PHE A 141 3.12 5.27 24.83
N ASP A 142 2.52 5.17 26.02
CA ASP A 142 2.80 6.06 27.15
C ASP A 142 4.12 5.74 27.89
N GLU A 143 4.85 4.69 27.49
CA GLU A 143 6.01 4.16 28.23
C GLU A 143 7.36 4.89 28.01
N LEU A 144 7.42 5.98 27.24
CA LEU A 144 8.69 6.68 26.95
C LEU A 144 8.92 8.02 27.68
N LEU A 145 8.06 8.41 28.62
CA LEU A 145 8.15 9.74 29.25
C LEU A 145 8.98 9.83 30.54
N ASP A 146 9.52 8.73 31.08
CA ASP A 146 10.14 8.77 32.43
C ASP A 146 11.67 8.65 32.48
N MET A 147 12.38 8.77 31.35
CA MET A 147 13.84 8.69 31.31
C MET A 147 14.55 10.04 31.17
N ASN A 148 13.99 11.11 31.74
CA ASN A 148 14.66 12.43 31.75
C ASN A 148 14.53 13.18 33.07
N ARG A 149 14.60 12.48 34.21
CA ARG A 149 14.77 13.14 35.51
C ARG A 149 15.82 12.45 36.37
N TYR A 150 17.07 12.75 36.06
CA TYR A 150 18.15 12.82 37.06
C TYR A 150 19.01 14.05 36.70
N GLU A 151 18.71 15.18 37.34
CA GLU A 151 19.69 16.22 37.65
C GLU A 151 20.09 16.08 39.12
#